data_AF-K9WR18-F1
#
_entry.id   AF-K9WR18-F1
#
_cell.length_a   1.000
_cell.length_b   1.000
_cell.length_c   1.000
_cell.angle_alpha   90.00
_cell.angle_beta   90.00
_cell.angle_gamma   90.00
#
_symmetry.space_group_name_H-M   'P 1'
#
loop_
_entity.id
_entity.type
_entity.pdbx_description
1 polymer ?
#
loop_
_entity_poly.entity_id
_entity_poly.type
_entity_poly.pdbx_seq_one_letter_code
_entity_poly.pdbx_strand_id
1 'polypeptide(L)'
;MAQFEWFEFTPLSKDDFISHFQDSKINIEYCYIRWCELYKRCGMRFYRYQYNRHCLVEFREFCYENHINIKFIEELDQDEKYYQSWQKWKQNSSDLEKHFNGQQILIKQLSYPTDKEGQLLQDVGILLIEDIIQGWNGKIQTAAKGLWFNLNINSTPEEQAYFKKIPYSNYLRSSHWRRVRSAMILLEGAICNECLYHHGGESYYGTDWDSELQVHHLHYKNLGCERYEDLQLLCKPHHKQVHLNLTK
;
A
#
# COMPACT_ATOMS: atom_id res chain seq x y z
N MET A 1 7.51 20.92 9.67
CA MET A 1 6.58 19.77 9.71
C MET A 1 7.18 18.64 8.88
N ALA A 2 6.86 17.36 9.16
CA ALA A 2 7.33 16.27 8.31
C ALA A 2 6.66 16.40 6.93
N GLN A 3 7.45 16.42 5.86
CA GLN A 3 6.94 16.52 4.49
C GLN A 3 6.18 15.23 4.15
N PHE A 4 4.93 15.38 3.70
CA PHE A 4 4.14 14.27 3.16
C PHE A 4 4.79 13.81 1.84
N GLU A 5 4.96 12.50 1.67
CA GLU A 5 5.54 11.92 0.45
C GLU A 5 4.48 11.03 -0.21
N TRP A 6 4.16 11.33 -1.47
CA TRP A 6 3.21 10.58 -2.27
C TRP A 6 3.93 9.48 -3.04
N PHE A 7 3.49 8.24 -2.87
CA PHE A 7 4.06 7.08 -3.56
C PHE A 7 3.09 6.55 -4.61
N GLU A 8 3.59 6.45 -5.84
CA GLU A 8 2.90 5.80 -6.96
C GLU A 8 3.60 4.49 -7.28
N PHE A 9 2.80 3.45 -7.48
CA PHE A 9 3.29 2.13 -7.83
C PHE A 9 2.66 1.62 -9.11
N THR A 10 3.49 1.03 -9.94
CA THR A 10 3.09 0.48 -11.24
C THR A 10 2.50 -0.91 -11.03
N PRO A 11 1.28 -1.19 -11.52
CA PRO A 11 0.75 -2.56 -11.53
C PRO A 11 1.70 -3.51 -12.27
N LEU A 12 1.69 -4.78 -11.89
CA LEU A 12 2.43 -5.80 -12.62
C LEU A 12 1.87 -5.94 -14.05
N SER A 13 2.72 -5.93 -15.06
CA SER A 13 2.27 -6.14 -16.44
C SER A 13 1.90 -7.61 -16.67
N LYS A 14 1.06 -7.87 -17.69
CA LYS A 14 0.71 -9.25 -18.09
C LYS A 14 1.96 -10.03 -18.50
N ASP A 15 2.88 -9.40 -19.22
CA ASP A 15 4.09 -10.03 -19.73
C ASP A 15 5.05 -10.40 -18.59
N ASP A 16 5.27 -9.50 -17.62
CA ASP A 16 6.08 -9.80 -16.45
C ASP A 16 5.48 -10.94 -15.61
N PHE A 17 4.15 -10.94 -15.45
CA PHE A 17 3.45 -12.01 -14.75
C PHE A 17 3.61 -13.35 -15.49
N ILE A 18 3.32 -13.39 -16.79
CA ILE A 18 3.40 -14.62 -17.58
C ILE A 18 4.84 -15.14 -17.61
N SER A 19 5.83 -14.28 -17.86
CA SER A 19 7.23 -14.68 -17.91
C SER A 19 7.69 -15.34 -16.61
N HIS A 20 7.21 -14.86 -15.45
CA HIS A 20 7.54 -15.45 -14.16
C HIS A 20 6.84 -16.80 -13.90
N PHE A 21 5.62 -16.97 -14.39
CA PHE A 21 4.80 -18.17 -14.11
C PHE A 21 4.72 -19.16 -15.29
N GLN A 22 5.45 -18.96 -16.38
CA GLN A 22 5.33 -19.71 -17.64
C GLN A 22 5.42 -21.24 -17.50
N ASP A 23 6.21 -21.75 -16.55
CA ASP A 23 6.44 -23.19 -16.35
C ASP A 23 5.40 -23.85 -15.43
N SER A 24 4.38 -23.10 -15.00
CA SER A 24 3.36 -23.63 -14.11
C SER A 24 2.27 -24.37 -14.89
N LYS A 25 1.78 -25.49 -14.33
CA LYS A 25 0.64 -26.25 -14.88
C LYS A 25 -0.71 -25.55 -14.66
N ILE A 26 -0.71 -24.27 -14.29
CA ILE A 26 -1.91 -23.52 -13.91
C ILE A 26 -2.41 -22.70 -15.09
N ASN A 27 -3.68 -22.29 -15.04
CA ASN A 27 -4.18 -21.26 -15.94
C ASN A 27 -3.59 -19.89 -15.54
N ILE A 28 -2.49 -19.50 -16.18
CA ILE A 28 -1.74 -18.27 -15.86
C ILE A 28 -2.57 -17.02 -16.14
N GLU A 29 -3.37 -17.02 -17.21
CA GLU A 29 -4.24 -15.87 -17.54
C GLU A 29 -5.27 -15.63 -16.45
N TYR A 30 -5.91 -16.70 -15.96
CA TYR A 30 -6.81 -16.60 -14.82
C TYR A 30 -6.08 -16.05 -13.59
N CYS A 31 -4.90 -16.56 -13.27
CA CYS A 31 -4.11 -16.07 -12.13
C CYS A 31 -3.76 -14.59 -12.26
N TYR A 32 -3.40 -14.12 -13.46
CA TYR A 32 -3.15 -12.70 -13.70
C TYR A 32 -4.40 -11.84 -13.48
N ILE A 33 -5.57 -12.29 -13.94
CA ILE A 33 -6.84 -11.58 -13.69
C ILE A 33 -7.10 -11.47 -12.18
N ARG A 34 -6.92 -12.56 -11.44
CA ARG A 34 -7.08 -12.56 -9.97
C ARG A 34 -6.08 -11.65 -9.26
N TRP A 35 -4.86 -11.57 -9.76
CA TRP A 35 -3.88 -10.59 -9.30
C TRP A 35 -4.37 -9.15 -9.55
N CYS A 36 -4.85 -8.83 -10.75
CA CYS A 36 -5.39 -7.52 -11.08
C CYS A 36 -6.56 -7.13 -10.17
N GLU A 37 -7.49 -8.05 -9.89
CA GLU A 37 -8.60 -7.82 -8.96
C GLU A 37 -8.12 -7.52 -7.53
N LEU A 38 -7.16 -8.31 -7.04
CA LEU A 38 -6.55 -8.11 -5.73
C LEU A 38 -5.87 -6.73 -5.66
N TYR A 39 -5.01 -6.43 -6.64
CA TYR A 39 -4.25 -5.19 -6.70
C TYR A 39 -5.18 -3.98 -6.80
N LYS A 40 -6.21 -4.03 -7.64
CA LYS A 40 -7.27 -3.01 -7.75
C LYS A 40 -7.89 -2.70 -6.40
N ARG A 41 -8.36 -3.74 -5.70
CA ARG A 41 -9.01 -3.58 -4.40
C ARG A 41 -8.08 -2.94 -3.37
N CYS A 42 -6.83 -3.39 -3.32
CA CYS A 42 -5.83 -2.85 -2.40
C CYS A 42 -5.43 -1.41 -2.77
N GLY A 43 -5.10 -1.16 -4.04
CA GLY A 43 -4.69 0.12 -4.58
C GLY A 43 -5.74 1.21 -4.38
N MET A 44 -7.03 0.92 -4.64
CA MET A 44 -8.10 1.89 -4.41
C MET A 44 -8.16 2.38 -2.96
N ARG A 45 -8.02 1.47 -1.99
CA ARG A 45 -8.01 1.81 -0.56
C ARG A 45 -6.73 2.59 -0.20
N PHE A 46 -5.59 2.13 -0.68
CA PHE A 46 -4.29 2.75 -0.45
C PHE A 46 -4.22 4.19 -0.95
N TYR A 47 -4.54 4.44 -2.22
CA TYR A 47 -4.47 5.77 -2.82
C TYR A 47 -5.50 6.73 -2.22
N ARG A 48 -6.70 6.23 -1.88
CA ARG A 48 -7.67 7.03 -1.09
C ARG A 48 -7.13 7.43 0.26
N TYR A 49 -6.46 6.52 0.95
CA TYR A 49 -5.86 6.88 2.22
C TYR A 49 -4.71 7.89 2.07
N GLN A 50 -3.78 7.68 1.13
CA GLN A 50 -2.69 8.64 0.90
C GLN A 50 -3.24 10.05 0.69
N TYR A 51 -4.29 10.18 -0.13
CA TYR A 51 -4.94 11.46 -0.39
C TYR A 51 -5.55 12.07 0.88
N ASN A 52 -6.28 11.27 1.66
CA ASN A 52 -6.89 11.73 2.91
C ASN A 52 -5.82 12.18 3.92
N ARG A 53 -4.67 11.50 3.98
CA ARG A 53 -3.55 11.92 4.84
C ARG A 53 -2.91 13.21 4.37
N HIS A 54 -2.70 13.35 3.07
CA HIS A 54 -2.19 14.61 2.55
C HIS A 54 -3.15 15.76 2.88
N CYS A 55 -4.45 15.58 2.64
CA CYS A 55 -5.48 16.54 3.06
C CYS A 55 -5.37 16.89 4.55
N LEU A 56 -5.16 15.90 5.43
CA LEU A 56 -5.03 16.15 6.88
C LEU A 56 -3.76 16.94 7.23
N VAL A 57 -2.64 16.69 6.56
CA VAL A 57 -1.39 17.46 6.76
C VAL A 57 -1.59 18.91 6.34
N GLU A 58 -2.12 19.13 5.13
CA GLU A 58 -2.42 20.46 4.59
C GLU A 58 -3.44 21.20 5.48
N PHE A 59 -4.45 20.48 5.99
CA PHE A 59 -5.45 21.05 6.89
C PHE A 59 -4.84 21.49 8.23
N ARG A 60 -3.89 20.74 8.77
CA ARG A 60 -3.18 21.12 10.01
C ARG A 60 -2.32 22.35 9.79
N GLU A 61 -1.66 22.46 8.64
CA GLU A 61 -0.89 23.64 8.25
C GLU A 61 -1.79 24.86 8.09
N PHE A 62 -2.92 24.71 7.38
CA PHE A 62 -3.96 25.73 7.30
C PHE A 62 -4.46 26.21 8.67
N CYS A 63 -4.76 25.28 9.58
CA CYS A 63 -5.17 25.62 10.95
C CYS A 63 -4.08 26.40 11.69
N TYR A 64 -2.83 25.97 11.57
CA TYR A 64 -1.69 26.62 12.20
C TYR A 64 -1.52 28.07 11.73
N GLU A 65 -1.57 28.28 10.41
CA GLU A 65 -1.42 29.62 9.81
C GLU A 65 -2.57 30.57 10.13
N ASN A 66 -3.77 30.03 10.35
CA ASN A 66 -4.95 30.82 10.69
C ASN A 66 -5.21 30.88 12.20
N HIS A 67 -4.27 30.39 13.03
CA HIS A 67 -4.36 30.37 14.49
C HIS A 67 -5.60 29.64 15.02
N ILE A 68 -6.01 28.56 14.36
CA ILE A 68 -7.19 27.77 14.70
C ILE A 68 -6.79 26.61 15.61
N ASN A 69 -7.55 26.43 16.69
CA ASN A 69 -7.36 25.33 17.61
C ASN A 69 -8.03 24.04 17.08
N ILE A 70 -7.19 23.12 16.59
CA ILE A 70 -7.56 21.79 16.07
C ILE A 70 -8.41 20.95 17.04
N LYS A 71 -8.39 21.23 18.35
CA LYS A 71 -9.22 20.49 19.33
C LYS A 71 -10.72 20.65 19.12
N PHE A 72 -11.14 21.66 18.36
CA PHE A 72 -12.55 21.98 18.08
C PHE A 72 -12.94 21.68 16.63
N ILE A 73 -12.24 20.74 15.95
CA ILE A 73 -12.53 20.39 14.55
C ILE A 73 -14.00 20.02 14.30
N GLU A 74 -14.64 19.34 15.24
CA GLU A 74 -16.04 18.94 15.12
C GLU A 74 -16.99 20.15 15.10
N GLU A 75 -16.60 21.27 15.74
CA GLU A 75 -17.35 22.53 15.74
C GLU A 75 -17.08 23.33 14.45
N LEU A 76 -15.90 23.15 13.85
CA LEU A 76 -15.50 23.84 12.61
C LEU A 76 -16.27 23.38 11.37
N ASP A 77 -16.78 22.15 11.35
CA ASP A 77 -17.56 21.61 10.22
C ASP A 77 -18.94 22.28 10.10
N GLN A 78 -19.37 23.02 11.14
CA GLN A 78 -20.63 23.77 11.17
C GLN A 78 -20.46 25.25 10.77
N ASP A 79 -19.22 25.74 10.66
CA ASP A 79 -18.93 27.11 10.24
C ASP A 79 -18.67 27.16 8.73
N GLU A 80 -19.69 27.56 7.97
CA GLU A 80 -19.64 27.72 6.51
C GLU A 80 -18.46 28.60 6.05
N LYS A 81 -18.12 29.65 6.80
CA LYS A 81 -17.00 30.55 6.45
C LYS A 81 -15.67 29.83 6.56
N TYR A 82 -15.54 28.96 7.56
CA TYR A 82 -14.36 28.14 7.74
C TYR A 82 -14.21 27.12 6.61
N TYR A 83 -15.28 26.39 6.31
CA TYR A 83 -15.31 25.43 5.22
C TYR A 83 -14.89 26.06 3.88
N GLN A 84 -15.45 27.22 3.54
CA GLN A 84 -15.07 27.96 2.32
C GLN A 84 -13.61 28.39 2.30
N SER A 85 -13.07 28.84 3.43
CA SER A 85 -11.66 29.24 3.57
C SER A 85 -10.73 28.04 3.35
N TRP A 86 -11.08 26.88 3.93
CA TRP A 86 -10.37 25.62 3.69
C TRP A 86 -10.46 25.18 2.22
N GLN A 87 -11.64 25.21 1.59
CA GLN A 87 -11.77 24.82 0.18
C GLN A 87 -10.92 25.70 -0.74
N LYS A 88 -10.86 27.01 -0.48
CA LYS A 88 -10.00 27.94 -1.21
C LYS A 88 -8.51 27.63 -1.00
N TRP A 89 -8.11 27.34 0.24
CA TRP A 89 -6.75 26.91 0.55
C TRP A 89 -6.38 25.65 -0.24
N LYS A 90 -7.24 24.64 -0.18
CA LYS A 90 -7.09 23.36 -0.87
C LYS A 90 -6.93 23.53 -2.39
N GLN A 91 -7.67 24.45 -3.00
CA GLN A 91 -7.55 24.77 -4.43
C GLN A 91 -6.24 25.48 -4.79
N ASN A 92 -5.64 26.20 -3.84
CA ASN A 92 -4.36 26.88 -4.05
C ASN A 92 -3.15 25.96 -3.78
N SER A 93 -3.35 24.80 -3.14
CA SER A 93 -2.30 23.81 -2.90
C SER A 93 -2.09 22.95 -4.16
N SER A 94 -1.12 23.36 -4.99
CA SER A 94 -0.82 22.69 -6.27
C SER A 94 -0.48 21.20 -6.11
N ASP A 95 0.15 20.80 -5.01
CA ASP A 95 0.48 19.40 -4.73
C ASP A 95 -0.77 18.58 -4.38
N LEU A 96 -1.72 19.15 -3.63
CA LEU A 96 -2.93 18.44 -3.22
C LEU A 96 -3.87 18.19 -4.42
N GLU A 97 -3.99 19.17 -5.32
CA GLU A 97 -4.72 19.00 -6.58
C GLU A 97 -4.05 17.95 -7.48
N LYS A 98 -2.71 18.00 -7.62
CA LYS A 98 -1.95 16.99 -8.37
C LYS A 98 -2.18 15.59 -7.83
N HIS A 99 -2.12 15.38 -6.51
CA HIS A 99 -2.35 14.07 -5.90
C HIS A 99 -3.81 13.63 -6.01
N PHE A 100 -4.77 14.55 -5.92
CA PHE A 100 -6.18 14.23 -6.20
C PHE A 100 -6.36 13.71 -7.63
N ASN A 101 -5.81 14.43 -8.61
CA ASN A 101 -5.91 14.04 -10.02
C ASN A 101 -5.20 12.71 -10.29
N GLY A 102 -4.00 12.51 -9.73
CA GLY A 102 -3.27 11.24 -9.79
C GLY A 102 -4.07 10.09 -9.19
N GLN A 103 -4.67 10.30 -8.02
CA GLN A 103 -5.58 9.34 -7.38
C GLN A 103 -6.77 8.99 -8.29
N GLN A 104 -7.44 9.97 -8.89
CA GLN A 104 -8.58 9.73 -9.78
C GLN A 104 -8.17 8.94 -11.04
N ILE A 105 -7.02 9.26 -11.63
CA ILE A 105 -6.46 8.53 -12.78
C ILE A 105 -6.20 7.08 -12.39
N LEU A 106 -5.52 6.84 -11.27
CA LEU A 106 -5.21 5.50 -10.78
C LEU A 106 -6.48 4.71 -10.46
N ILE A 107 -7.45 5.32 -9.77
CA ILE A 107 -8.75 4.67 -9.50
C ILE A 107 -9.45 4.32 -10.81
N LYS A 108 -9.45 5.21 -11.80
CA LYS A 108 -10.08 4.96 -13.10
C LYS A 108 -9.39 3.83 -13.87
N GLN A 109 -8.06 3.82 -13.90
CA GLN A 109 -7.26 2.75 -14.50
C GLN A 109 -7.54 1.40 -13.82
N LEU A 110 -7.67 1.41 -12.49
CA LEU A 110 -8.01 0.21 -11.73
C LEU A 110 -9.48 -0.19 -11.89
N SER A 111 -10.40 0.76 -12.16
CA SER A 111 -11.86 0.51 -12.18
C SER A 111 -12.36 -0.27 -13.39
N TYR A 112 -11.60 -0.34 -14.48
CA TYR A 112 -11.92 -1.16 -15.65
C TYR A 112 -11.39 -2.59 -15.51
N PRO A 113 -12.21 -3.63 -15.74
CA PRO A 113 -11.89 -4.62 -16.75
C PRO A 113 -12.33 -4.09 -18.12
N THR A 114 -11.61 -4.42 -19.18
CA THR A 114 -12.21 -4.36 -20.52
C THR A 114 -13.38 -5.35 -20.55
N ASP A 115 -14.48 -5.07 -21.25
CA ASP A 115 -15.67 -5.95 -21.30
C ASP A 115 -15.32 -7.43 -21.61
N LYS A 116 -14.21 -7.66 -22.32
CA LYS A 116 -13.61 -8.97 -22.60
C LYS A 116 -13.13 -9.74 -21.36
N GLU A 117 -12.54 -9.08 -20.36
CA GLU A 117 -12.05 -9.75 -19.15
C GLU A 117 -13.21 -10.16 -18.23
N GLY A 118 -14.25 -9.33 -18.17
CA GLY A 118 -15.50 -9.67 -17.48
C GLY A 118 -16.20 -10.87 -18.12
N GLN A 119 -16.20 -10.93 -19.45
CA GLN A 119 -16.75 -12.06 -20.19
C GLN A 119 -15.91 -13.33 -20.02
N LEU A 120 -14.57 -13.22 -20.04
CA LEU A 120 -13.68 -14.36 -19.76
C LEU A 120 -13.93 -14.94 -18.35
N LEU A 121 -14.15 -14.10 -17.34
CA LEU A 121 -14.48 -14.56 -15.99
C LEU A 121 -15.84 -15.27 -15.92
N GLN A 122 -16.84 -14.80 -16.68
CA GLN A 122 -18.14 -15.46 -16.78
C GLN A 122 -18.03 -16.81 -17.50
N ASP A 123 -17.29 -16.87 -18.61
CA ASP A 123 -17.10 -18.08 -19.41
C ASP A 123 -16.27 -19.14 -18.66
N VAL A 124 -15.24 -18.72 -17.92
CA VAL A 124 -14.41 -19.59 -17.07
C VAL A 124 -15.18 -20.06 -15.83
N GLY A 125 -16.09 -19.24 -15.29
CA GLY A 125 -16.90 -19.55 -14.11
C GLY A 125 -17.86 -20.72 -14.28
N ILE A 126 -18.15 -21.15 -15.51
CA ILE A 126 -19.14 -22.21 -15.80
C ILE A 126 -18.51 -23.59 -15.96
N LEU A 127 -17.19 -23.73 -16.22
CA LEU A 127 -16.62 -25.02 -16.67
C LEU A 127 -15.53 -25.67 -15.80
N LEU A 128 -14.86 -25.01 -14.85
CA LEU A 128 -13.70 -25.61 -14.15
C LEU A 128 -13.52 -25.11 -12.70
N ILE A 129 -14.56 -25.20 -11.88
CA ILE A 129 -14.56 -24.60 -10.53
C ILE A 129 -13.50 -25.22 -9.60
N GLU A 130 -13.19 -26.52 -9.68
CA GLU A 130 -12.31 -27.15 -8.69
C GLU A 130 -10.81 -26.93 -8.96
N ASP A 131 -10.33 -27.13 -10.19
CA ASP A 131 -8.90 -26.96 -10.52
C ASP A 131 -8.46 -25.47 -10.57
N ILE A 132 -9.38 -24.56 -10.91
CA ILE A 132 -9.10 -23.12 -11.00
C ILE A 132 -9.05 -22.47 -9.61
N ILE A 133 -9.90 -22.92 -8.69
CA ILE A 133 -9.83 -22.50 -7.28
C ILE A 133 -8.52 -22.98 -6.63
N GLN A 134 -8.01 -24.16 -7.00
CA GLN A 134 -6.71 -24.64 -6.53
C GLN A 134 -5.52 -23.86 -7.12
N GLY A 135 -5.68 -23.32 -8.34
CA GLY A 135 -4.68 -22.49 -9.01
C GLY A 135 -4.41 -21.18 -8.27
N TRP A 136 -5.43 -20.38 -7.94
CA TRP A 136 -5.22 -19.17 -7.14
C TRP A 136 -5.20 -19.48 -5.64
N ASN A 137 -4.16 -20.18 -5.20
CA ASN A 137 -3.92 -20.46 -3.79
C ASN A 137 -2.97 -19.40 -3.16
N GLY A 138 -2.83 -19.47 -1.83
CA GLY A 138 -1.97 -18.55 -1.07
C GLY A 138 -0.53 -18.48 -1.57
N LYS A 139 0.02 -19.54 -2.18
CA LYS A 139 1.40 -19.53 -2.71
C LYS A 139 1.52 -18.66 -3.95
N ILE A 140 0.59 -18.77 -4.91
CA ILE A 140 0.63 -17.96 -6.14
C ILE A 140 0.34 -16.50 -5.82
N GLN A 141 -0.60 -16.23 -4.91
CA GLN A 141 -0.81 -14.86 -4.43
C GLN A 141 0.45 -14.27 -3.78
N THR A 142 1.13 -15.04 -2.92
CA THR A 142 2.39 -14.62 -2.28
C THR A 142 3.49 -14.39 -3.30
N ALA A 143 3.64 -15.28 -4.28
CA ALA A 143 4.62 -15.15 -5.35
C ALA A 143 4.36 -13.91 -6.22
N ALA A 144 3.09 -13.65 -6.58
CA ALA A 144 2.71 -12.47 -7.35
C ALA A 144 2.99 -11.16 -6.58
N LYS A 145 2.69 -11.13 -5.27
CA LYS A 145 3.07 -10.02 -4.39
C LYS A 145 4.59 -9.81 -4.36
N GLY A 146 5.37 -10.89 -4.20
CA GLY A 146 6.82 -10.83 -4.19
C GLY A 146 7.43 -10.33 -5.50
N LEU A 147 6.94 -10.82 -6.63
CA LEU A 147 7.34 -10.35 -7.96
C LEU A 147 7.07 -8.85 -8.12
N TRP A 148 5.84 -8.42 -7.83
CA TRP A 148 5.45 -7.01 -7.93
C TRP A 148 6.30 -6.12 -7.02
N PHE A 149 6.57 -6.58 -5.80
CA PHE A 149 7.34 -5.83 -4.81
C PHE A 149 8.77 -5.62 -5.32
N ASN A 150 9.42 -6.69 -5.76
CA ASN A 150 10.80 -6.61 -6.26
C ASN A 150 10.91 -5.66 -7.47
N LEU A 151 9.93 -5.67 -8.38
CA LEU A 151 9.92 -4.77 -9.55
C LEU A 151 9.70 -3.29 -9.18
N ASN A 152 9.01 -2.99 -8.07
CA ASN A 152 8.66 -1.62 -7.68
C ASN A 152 9.60 -1.00 -6.63
N ILE A 153 10.39 -1.81 -5.92
CA ILE A 153 11.08 -1.42 -4.68
C ILE A 153 12.60 -1.53 -4.75
N ASN A 154 13.16 -2.38 -5.61
CA ASN A 154 14.60 -2.58 -5.66
C ASN A 154 15.35 -1.26 -5.87
N SER A 155 16.34 -1.01 -5.00
CA SER A 155 17.27 0.11 -5.14
C SER A 155 18.53 -0.29 -5.91
N THR A 156 19.27 0.70 -6.40
CA THR A 156 20.53 0.48 -7.12
C THR A 156 21.62 -0.10 -6.20
N PRO A 157 22.63 -0.83 -6.73
CA PRO A 157 23.74 -1.35 -5.92
C PRO A 157 24.45 -0.27 -5.08
N GLU A 158 24.57 0.95 -5.61
CA GLU A 158 25.15 2.10 -4.93
C GLU A 158 24.31 2.53 -3.73
N GLU A 159 22.99 2.63 -3.89
CA GLU A 159 22.05 2.94 -2.80
C GLU A 159 22.06 1.84 -1.74
N GLN A 160 22.08 0.57 -2.13
CA GLN A 160 22.20 -0.55 -1.19
C GLN A 160 23.49 -0.46 -0.36
N ALA A 161 24.61 -0.15 -1.01
CA ALA A 161 25.89 0.04 -0.32
C ALA A 161 25.86 1.23 0.63
N TYR A 162 25.13 2.30 0.28
CA TYR A 162 24.90 3.44 1.17
C TYR A 162 24.03 3.08 2.38
N PHE A 163 22.89 2.42 2.18
CA PHE A 163 21.97 2.04 3.25
C PHE A 163 22.60 1.09 4.27
N LYS A 164 23.53 0.23 3.84
CA LYS A 164 24.30 -0.64 4.73
C LYS A 164 25.31 0.10 5.63
N LYS A 165 25.70 1.34 5.26
CA LYS A 165 26.71 2.13 6.00
C LYS A 165 26.11 3.10 7.00
N ILE A 166 24.89 3.58 6.77
CA ILE A 166 24.27 4.56 7.65
C ILE A 166 23.69 3.89 8.92
N PRO A 167 23.57 4.63 10.04
CA PRO A 167 22.87 4.12 11.22
C PRO A 167 21.46 3.65 10.88
N TYR A 168 21.03 2.52 11.44
CA TYR A 168 19.73 1.92 11.14
C TYR A 168 18.55 2.90 11.40
N SER A 169 18.65 3.73 12.45
CA SER A 169 17.65 4.78 12.72
C SER A 169 17.53 5.80 11.59
N ASN A 170 18.60 6.07 10.85
CA ASN A 170 18.61 6.97 9.70
C ASN A 170 18.07 6.26 8.46
N TYR A 171 18.38 4.97 8.29
CA TYR A 171 17.78 4.11 7.26
C TYR A 171 16.25 4.11 7.35
N LEU A 172 15.71 3.93 8.55
CA LEU A 172 14.26 3.97 8.80
C LEU A 172 13.58 5.32 8.50
N ARG A 173 14.36 6.39 8.29
CA ARG A 173 13.86 7.73 7.90
C ARG A 173 14.07 8.03 6.42
N SER A 174 14.71 7.12 5.68
CA SER A 174 14.98 7.31 4.24
C SER A 174 13.71 7.28 3.41
N SER A 175 13.74 7.90 2.21
CA SER A 175 12.66 7.76 1.22
C SER A 175 12.47 6.30 0.79
N HIS A 176 13.57 5.55 0.61
CA HIS A 176 13.54 4.11 0.29
C HIS A 176 12.71 3.32 1.30
N TRP A 177 13.00 3.43 2.60
CA TRP A 177 12.23 2.71 3.62
C TRP A 177 10.76 3.14 3.68
N ARG A 178 10.47 4.43 3.49
CA ARG A 178 9.08 4.92 3.40
C ARG A 178 8.34 4.33 2.20
N ARG A 179 9.03 4.15 1.07
CA ARG A 179 8.51 3.46 -0.12
C ARG A 179 8.26 1.97 0.14
N VAL A 180 9.25 1.26 0.71
CA VAL A 180 9.12 -0.14 1.18
C VAL A 180 7.89 -0.31 2.07
N ARG A 181 7.76 0.57 3.07
CA ARG A 181 6.65 0.54 4.02
C ARG A 181 5.30 0.73 3.31
N SER A 182 5.21 1.72 2.44
CA SER A 182 4.00 2.02 1.66
C SER A 182 3.59 0.86 0.77
N ALA A 183 4.56 0.19 0.14
CA ALA A 183 4.34 -0.99 -0.68
C ALA A 183 3.80 -2.18 0.13
N MET A 184 4.35 -2.44 1.33
CA MET A 184 3.83 -3.48 2.21
C MET A 184 2.39 -3.20 2.64
N ILE A 185 2.07 -1.96 3.02
CA ILE A 185 0.68 -1.62 3.37
C ILE A 185 -0.27 -1.79 2.16
N LEU A 186 0.15 -1.39 0.96
CA LEU A 186 -0.62 -1.63 -0.25
C LEU A 186 -0.91 -3.12 -0.41
N LEU A 187 0.13 -3.96 -0.45
CA LEU A 187 -0.02 -5.39 -0.75
C LEU A 187 -0.80 -6.17 0.31
N GLU A 188 -0.62 -5.82 1.58
CA GLU A 188 -1.33 -6.45 2.70
C GLU A 188 -2.71 -5.82 2.96
N GLY A 189 -3.09 -4.79 2.21
CA GLY A 189 -4.37 -4.11 2.37
C GLY A 189 -4.53 -3.46 3.76
N ALA A 190 -3.42 -2.99 4.35
CA ALA A 190 -3.35 -2.48 5.73
C ALA A 190 -3.88 -3.46 6.79
N ILE A 191 -3.68 -4.78 6.61
CA ILE A 191 -4.05 -5.80 7.59
C ILE A 191 -2.78 -6.35 8.24
N CYS A 192 -2.77 -6.43 9.57
CA CYS A 192 -1.69 -7.07 10.31
C CYS A 192 -1.67 -8.58 10.01
N ASN A 193 -0.50 -9.11 9.64
CA ASN A 193 -0.36 -10.52 9.28
C ASN A 193 -0.76 -11.46 10.44
N GLU A 194 -0.43 -11.12 11.69
CA GLU A 194 -0.82 -11.92 12.87
C GLU A 194 -2.32 -11.79 13.21
N CYS A 195 -2.90 -10.59 13.07
CA CYS A 195 -4.33 -10.38 13.33
C CYS A 195 -5.22 -11.19 12.38
N LEU A 196 -4.77 -11.36 11.13
CA LEU A 196 -5.48 -12.15 10.13
C LEU A 196 -5.66 -13.60 10.58
N TYR A 197 -4.62 -14.19 11.18
CA TYR A 197 -4.67 -15.57 11.67
C TYR A 197 -5.50 -15.73 12.94
N HIS A 198 -5.48 -14.74 13.83
CA HIS A 198 -6.13 -14.87 15.15
C HIS A 198 -7.58 -14.38 15.21
N HIS A 199 -7.93 -13.33 14.47
CA HIS A 199 -9.21 -12.62 14.64
C HIS A 199 -9.88 -12.22 13.32
N GLY A 200 -9.50 -12.84 12.20
CA GLY A 200 -10.10 -12.55 10.88
C GLY A 200 -9.63 -11.25 10.23
N GLY A 201 -8.73 -10.50 10.88
CA GLY A 201 -7.96 -9.38 10.32
C GLY A 201 -8.80 -8.18 9.85
N GLU A 202 -9.03 -7.22 10.73
CA GLU A 202 -9.57 -5.92 10.30
C GLU A 202 -8.51 -5.07 9.61
N SER A 203 -8.92 -4.35 8.57
CA SER A 203 -8.05 -3.41 7.86
C SER A 203 -7.93 -2.12 8.66
N TYR A 204 -6.71 -1.64 8.86
CA TYR A 204 -6.43 -0.40 9.58
C TYR A 204 -6.63 0.87 8.74
N TYR A 205 -7.05 0.77 7.47
CA TYR A 205 -7.46 1.94 6.69
C TYR A 205 -8.58 2.71 7.41
N GLY A 206 -8.37 4.01 7.64
CA GLY A 206 -9.32 4.87 8.37
C GLY A 206 -8.98 5.11 9.84
N THR A 207 -8.00 4.38 10.38
CA THR A 207 -7.34 4.69 11.67
C THR A 207 -6.02 5.41 11.43
N ASP A 208 -5.34 5.87 12.49
CA ASP A 208 -3.97 6.40 12.39
C ASP A 208 -2.95 5.27 12.15
N TRP A 209 -3.09 4.50 11.07
CA TRP A 209 -2.27 3.30 10.84
C TRP A 209 -0.79 3.59 10.64
N ASP A 210 -0.44 4.83 10.34
CA ASP A 210 0.96 5.22 10.32
C ASP A 210 1.61 5.15 11.72
N SER A 211 0.82 5.18 12.79
CA SER A 211 1.28 4.91 14.16
C SER A 211 0.96 3.48 14.64
N GLU A 212 -0.06 2.83 14.07
CA GLU A 212 -0.51 1.50 14.50
C GLU A 212 0.09 0.32 13.71
N LEU A 213 0.44 0.48 12.43
CA LEU A 213 1.06 -0.56 11.60
C LEU A 213 2.54 -0.30 11.38
N GLN A 214 3.34 -1.34 11.55
CA GLN A 214 4.79 -1.33 11.47
C GLN A 214 5.25 -2.44 10.53
N VAL A 215 6.18 -2.13 9.64
CA VAL A 215 6.84 -3.16 8.83
C VAL A 215 8.03 -3.68 9.61
N HIS A 216 7.95 -4.95 9.97
CA HIS A 216 8.98 -5.69 10.66
C HIS A 216 9.93 -6.32 9.66
N HIS A 217 11.24 -6.23 9.90
CA HIS A 217 12.21 -7.05 9.18
C HIS A 217 12.34 -8.39 9.88
N LEU A 218 12.07 -9.49 9.17
CA LEU A 218 12.33 -10.84 9.66
C LEU A 218 13.84 -11.10 9.78
N HIS A 219 14.63 -10.48 8.90
CA HIS A 219 16.08 -10.44 8.99
C HIS A 219 16.66 -9.24 8.24
N TYR A 220 17.92 -8.89 8.54
CA TYR A 220 18.58 -7.69 8.01
C TYR A 220 19.56 -7.97 6.86
N LYS A 221 19.59 -9.20 6.33
CA LYS A 221 20.57 -9.63 5.31
C LYS A 221 20.50 -8.80 4.02
N ASN A 222 19.30 -8.38 3.63
CA ASN A 222 19.05 -7.68 2.37
C ASN A 222 18.74 -6.19 2.59
N LEU A 223 19.32 -5.53 3.60
CA LEU A 223 19.06 -4.11 3.87
C LEU A 223 19.36 -3.24 2.64
N GLY A 224 18.37 -2.43 2.24
CA GLY A 224 18.36 -1.62 1.01
C GLY A 224 17.89 -2.35 -0.25
N CYS A 225 17.77 -3.68 -0.19
CA CYS A 225 17.30 -4.55 -1.28
C CYS A 225 16.30 -5.57 -0.72
N GLU A 226 15.40 -5.09 0.14
CA GLU A 226 14.43 -5.93 0.82
C GLU A 226 13.62 -6.69 -0.21
N ARG A 227 13.35 -7.96 0.09
CA ARG A 227 12.36 -8.75 -0.63
C ARG A 227 11.07 -8.76 0.16
N TYR A 228 9.98 -9.06 -0.52
CA TYR A 228 8.67 -9.18 0.13
C TYR A 228 8.71 -10.18 1.29
N GLU A 229 9.38 -11.33 1.10
CA GLU A 229 9.53 -12.36 2.13
C GLU A 229 10.45 -11.99 3.30
N ASP A 230 11.20 -10.88 3.21
CA ASP A 230 12.05 -10.39 4.30
C ASP A 230 11.24 -9.59 5.33
N LEU A 231 9.99 -9.27 5.01
CA LEU A 231 9.18 -8.28 5.69
C LEU A 231 7.86 -8.86 6.17
N GLN A 232 7.35 -8.30 7.27
CA GLN A 232 6.03 -8.62 7.80
C GLN A 232 5.32 -7.34 8.23
N LEU A 233 4.05 -7.16 7.87
CA LEU A 233 3.25 -6.03 8.31
C LEU A 233 2.53 -6.39 9.61
N LEU A 234 2.90 -5.72 10.71
CA LEU A 234 2.40 -6.01 12.04
C LEU A 234 1.73 -4.78 12.64
N CYS A 235 0.67 -4.98 13.43
CA CYS A 235 0.21 -3.92 14.32
C CYS A 235 1.17 -3.78 15.50
N LYS A 236 1.16 -2.62 16.15
CA LYS A 236 2.05 -2.28 17.27
C LYS A 236 2.07 -3.32 18.40
N PRO A 237 0.94 -3.89 18.86
CA PRO A 237 0.95 -5.00 19.83
C PRO A 237 1.76 -6.22 19.36
N HIS A 238 1.49 -6.74 18.16
CA HIS A 238 2.17 -7.91 17.62
C HIS A 238 3.64 -7.61 17.31
N HIS A 239 3.95 -6.42 16.81
CA HIS A 239 5.35 -6.01 16.59
C HIS A 239 6.14 -6.01 17.90
N LYS A 240 5.57 -5.46 18.99
CA LYS A 240 6.20 -5.51 20.32
C LYS A 240 6.39 -6.96 20.79
N GLN A 241 5.43 -7.84 20.57
CA GLN A 241 5.52 -9.25 20.95
C GLN A 241 6.66 -9.99 20.24
N VAL A 242 6.83 -9.76 18.93
CA VAL A 242 7.95 -10.35 18.16
C VAL A 242 9.29 -9.91 18.75
N HIS A 243 9.48 -8.63 19.05
CA HIS A 243 10.71 -8.15 19.69
C HIS A 243 10.95 -8.75 21.08
N LEU A 244 9.90 -8.99 21.88
CA LEU A 244 10.04 -9.65 23.19
C LEU A 244 10.44 -11.12 23.07
N ASN A 245 9.90 -11.84 22.08
CA ASN A 245 10.21 -13.25 21.88
C ASN A 245 11.64 -13.49 21.37
N LEU A 246 12.21 -12.54 20.62
CA LEU A 246 13.59 -12.61 20.14
C LEU A 246 14.65 -12.37 21.23
N THR A 247 14.22 -11.88 22.41
CA THR A 247 15.12 -11.66 23.57
C THR A 247 15.21 -12.85 24.52
N LYS A 248 14.55 -13.97 24.19
CA LYS A 248 14.63 -15.23 24.93
C LYS A 248 15.60 -16.19 24.24
#